data_AF-A0A7J0D0F5-F1
#
_entry.id   AF-A0A7J0D0F5-F1
#
_cell.length_a   1.000
_cell.length_b   1.000
_cell.length_c   1.000
_cell.angle_alpha   90.00
_cell.angle_beta   90.00
_cell.angle_gamma   90.00
#
_symmetry.space_group_name_H-M   'P 1'
#
loop_
_entity.id
_entity.type
_entity.pdbx_description
1 polymer ?
#
loop_
_entity_poly.entity_id
_entity_poly.type
_entity_poly.pdbx_seq_one_letter_code
_entity_poly.pdbx_strand_id
1 'polypeptide(L)'
;MWLAEQKAPSTDAHEVLNTLTDWLVDQRADALYDTWERLSALVDALNRDGDDLHADELRRILRNAKELAEEVGADLASAEYGDITRWQQHLTELSARLTLTQIRGHAVAVRVALRQNARAGRTTTWGGLSRKIGAPLAALHPDDKVAVLVEADRETRDDKPLLSTLIAAHGGVRPHALYPQVLFILDRLVPRPSALFMHWRMALHQHSELR
;
A
#
# COMPACT_ATOMS: atom_id res chain seq x y z
N MET A 1 -23.50 71.51 33.90
CA MET A 1 -22.66 70.39 34.40
C MET A 1 -23.18 69.14 33.71
N TRP A 2 -22.33 68.52 32.92
CA TRP A 2 -22.64 67.64 31.78
C TRP A 2 -23.04 66.23 32.27
N LEU A 3 -24.22 65.75 31.88
CA LEU A 3 -24.66 64.36 32.08
C LEU A 3 -24.04 63.51 30.97
N ALA A 4 -23.10 62.63 31.33
CA ALA A 4 -22.53 61.67 30.41
C ALA A 4 -23.52 60.52 30.19
N GLU A 5 -24.16 60.50 29.03
CA GLU A 5 -24.93 59.38 28.49
C GLU A 5 -23.96 58.23 28.17
N GLN A 6 -23.90 57.23 29.05
CA GLN A 6 -23.31 55.93 28.71
C GLN A 6 -24.32 55.17 27.83
N LYS A 7 -24.11 55.22 26.51
CA LYS A 7 -24.81 54.36 25.56
C LYS A 7 -24.39 52.91 25.82
N ALA A 8 -25.29 52.11 26.38
CA ALA A 8 -25.09 50.67 26.51
C ALA A 8 -24.74 50.06 25.15
N PRO A 9 -23.73 49.16 25.04
CA PRO A 9 -23.49 48.45 23.79
C PRO A 9 -24.74 47.65 23.43
N SER A 10 -25.25 47.87 22.22
CA SER A 10 -26.53 47.31 21.75
C SER A 10 -26.47 45.78 21.73
N THR A 11 -27.59 45.16 22.09
CA THR A 11 -27.88 43.72 21.95
C THR A 11 -27.49 43.17 20.56
N ASP A 12 -27.62 44.01 19.54
CA ASP A 12 -27.22 43.78 18.14
C ASP A 12 -25.74 43.39 17.96
N ALA A 13 -24.82 43.99 18.73
CA ALA A 13 -23.39 43.69 18.61
C ALA A 13 -23.01 42.33 19.20
N HIS A 14 -23.73 41.88 20.23
CA HIS A 14 -23.53 40.55 20.82
C HIS A 14 -24.13 39.45 19.93
N GLU A 15 -25.26 39.73 19.27
CA GLU A 15 -25.89 38.80 18.33
C GLU A 15 -25.05 38.58 17.06
N VAL A 16 -24.44 39.64 16.52
CA VAL A 16 -23.49 39.57 15.41
C VAL A 16 -22.21 38.80 15.81
N LEU A 17 -21.68 39.05 17.01
CA LEU A 17 -20.50 38.32 17.51
C LEU A 17 -20.77 36.82 17.69
N ASN A 18 -21.95 36.45 18.21
CA ASN A 18 -22.35 35.05 18.35
C ASN A 18 -22.51 34.38 16.98
N THR A 19 -23.18 35.04 16.03
CA THR A 19 -23.37 34.52 14.66
C THR A 19 -22.03 34.30 13.94
N LEU A 20 -21.08 35.24 14.08
CA LEU A 20 -19.74 35.09 13.52
C LEU A 20 -18.96 33.95 14.19
N THR A 21 -19.14 33.77 15.51
CA THR A 21 -18.50 32.67 16.26
C THR A 21 -19.06 31.32 15.84
N ASP A 22 -20.37 31.17 15.72
CA ASP A 22 -21.02 29.95 15.25
C ASP A 22 -20.60 29.58 13.83
N TRP A 23 -20.56 30.57 12.92
CA TRP A 23 -20.08 30.35 11.55
C TRP A 23 -18.60 29.92 11.51
N LEU A 24 -17.74 30.51 12.34
CA LEU A 24 -16.34 30.11 12.46
C LEU A 24 -16.18 28.71 13.04
N VAL A 25 -17.04 28.30 13.97
CA VAL A 25 -17.07 26.94 14.53
C VAL A 25 -17.52 25.94 13.48
N ASP A 26 -18.58 26.25 12.73
CA ASP A 26 -19.13 25.39 11.68
C ASP A 26 -18.14 25.21 10.53
N GLN A 27 -17.54 26.30 10.05
CA GLN A 27 -16.49 26.26 9.02
C GLN A 27 -15.28 25.43 9.47
N ARG A 28 -14.92 25.50 10.76
CA ARG A 28 -13.83 24.72 11.33
C ARG A 28 -14.20 23.24 11.49
N ALA A 29 -15.45 22.94 11.82
CA ALA A 29 -15.95 21.58 11.90
C ALA A 29 -15.96 20.90 10.54
N ASP A 30 -16.43 21.59 9.50
CA ASP A 30 -16.42 21.12 8.11
C ASP A 30 -14.99 20.84 7.63
N ALA A 31 -14.05 21.76 7.89
CA ALA A 31 -12.65 21.57 7.52
C ALA A 31 -12.02 20.36 8.23
N LEU A 32 -12.32 20.15 9.52
CA LEU A 32 -11.83 18.99 10.27
C LEU A 32 -12.43 17.68 9.75
N TYR A 33 -13.70 17.69 9.37
CA TYR A 33 -14.36 16.52 8.77
C TYR A 33 -13.73 16.16 7.43
N ASP A 34 -13.50 17.14 6.56
CA ASP A 34 -12.81 16.95 5.27
C ASP A 34 -11.40 16.38 5.45
N THR A 35 -10.64 16.89 6.44
CA THR A 35 -9.30 16.39 6.75
C THR A 35 -9.35 14.96 7.29
N TRP A 36 -10.33 14.63 8.14
CA TRP A 36 -10.54 13.26 8.61
C TRP A 36 -10.95 12.30 7.49
N GLU A 37 -11.84 12.70 6.58
CA GLU A 37 -12.25 11.87 5.43
C GLU A 37 -11.04 11.55 4.53
N ARG A 38 -10.18 12.55 4.28
CA ARG A 38 -8.92 12.35 3.52
C ARG A 38 -7.97 11.40 4.24
N LEU A 39 -7.83 11.53 5.56
CA LEU A 39 -7.02 10.63 6.38
C LEU A 39 -7.54 9.20 6.29
N SER A 40 -8.84 9.00 6.50
CA SER A 40 -9.50 7.71 6.47
C SER A 40 -9.33 7.03 5.09
N ALA A 41 -9.59 7.76 4.00
CA ALA A 41 -9.41 7.25 2.65
C ALA A 41 -7.95 6.84 2.34
N LEU A 42 -6.98 7.58 2.89
CA LEU A 42 -5.56 7.29 2.72
C LEU A 42 -5.14 6.04 3.51
N VAL A 43 -5.61 5.91 4.76
CA VAL A 43 -5.38 4.71 5.59
C VAL A 43 -6.05 3.47 4.98
N ASP A 44 -7.25 3.60 4.44
CA ASP A 44 -7.93 2.52 3.71
C ASP A 44 -7.16 2.10 2.46
N ALA A 45 -6.60 3.05 1.70
CA ALA A 45 -5.75 2.75 0.56
C ALA A 45 -4.47 2.02 0.98
N LEU A 46 -3.83 2.45 2.08
CA LEU A 46 -2.69 1.73 2.67
C LEU A 46 -3.07 0.31 3.06
N ASN A 47 -4.20 0.14 3.76
CA ASN A 47 -4.68 -1.17 4.20
C ASN A 47 -4.98 -2.13 3.04
N ARG A 48 -5.37 -1.58 1.88
CA ARG A 48 -5.66 -2.36 0.67
C ARG A 48 -4.40 -2.72 -0.11
N ASP A 49 -3.58 -1.72 -0.41
CA ASP A 49 -2.54 -1.80 -1.44
C ASP A 49 -1.12 -1.64 -0.89
N GLY A 50 -0.96 -1.36 0.41
CA GLY A 50 0.31 -1.00 1.03
C GLY A 50 1.42 -2.07 0.90
N ASP A 51 1.05 -3.35 0.83
CA ASP A 51 1.98 -4.47 0.61
C ASP A 51 2.64 -4.44 -0.78
N ASP A 52 1.97 -3.80 -1.75
CA ASP A 52 2.42 -3.71 -3.15
C ASP A 52 3.22 -2.41 -3.41
N LEU A 53 3.23 -1.48 -2.44
CA LEU A 53 3.94 -0.20 -2.56
C LEU A 53 5.46 -0.35 -2.37
N HIS A 54 6.21 0.52 -3.05
CA HIS A 54 7.64 0.70 -2.77
C HIS A 54 7.85 1.39 -1.42
N ALA A 55 8.96 1.08 -0.73
CA ALA A 55 9.25 1.62 0.60
C ALA A 55 9.26 3.16 0.65
N ASP A 56 9.75 3.83 -0.41
CA ASP A 56 9.76 5.30 -0.48
C ASP A 56 8.36 5.88 -0.69
N GLU A 57 7.52 5.19 -1.47
CA GLU A 57 6.13 5.58 -1.67
C GLU A 57 5.32 5.38 -0.39
N LEU A 58 5.47 4.23 0.27
CA LEU A 58 4.88 3.95 1.58
C LEU A 58 5.33 5.00 2.61
N ARG A 59 6.62 5.35 2.64
CA ARG A 59 7.15 6.41 3.52
C ARG A 59 6.52 7.77 3.24
N ARG A 60 6.33 8.13 1.97
CA ARG A 60 5.66 9.38 1.57
C ARG A 60 4.21 9.40 2.02
N ILE A 61 3.47 8.33 1.78
CA ILE A 61 2.05 8.22 2.15
C ILE A 61 1.90 8.24 3.67
N LEU A 62 2.73 7.50 4.41
CA LEU A 62 2.71 7.51 5.89
C LEU A 62 3.02 8.88 6.50
N ARG A 63 3.90 9.65 5.87
CA ARG A 63 4.19 11.03 6.29
C ARG A 63 2.93 11.89 6.16
N ASN A 64 2.27 11.84 5.00
CA ASN A 64 1.04 12.58 4.74
C ASN A 64 -0.09 12.15 5.69
N ALA A 65 -0.25 10.84 5.93
CA ALA A 65 -1.21 10.32 6.89
C ALA A 65 -0.99 10.89 8.30
N LYS A 66 0.27 10.98 8.73
CA LYS A 66 0.62 11.52 10.04
C LYS A 66 0.33 13.01 10.15
N GLU A 67 0.67 13.79 9.11
CA GLU A 67 0.37 15.22 9.03
C GLU A 67 -1.15 15.47 9.14
N LEU A 68 -1.96 14.70 8.41
CA LEU A 68 -3.43 14.78 8.49
C LEU A 68 -3.97 14.35 9.87
N ALA A 69 -3.42 13.29 10.47
CA ALA A 69 -3.82 12.84 11.81
C ALA A 69 -3.48 13.87 12.89
N GLU A 70 -2.33 14.55 12.78
CA GLU A 70 -1.94 15.64 13.68
C GLU A 70 -2.89 16.86 13.54
N GLU A 71 -3.37 17.16 12.33
CA GLU A 71 -4.33 18.25 12.07
C GLU A 71 -5.74 17.93 12.60
N VAL A 72 -6.20 16.68 12.47
CA VAL A 72 -7.50 16.20 12.98
C VAL A 72 -7.50 16.08 14.51
N GLY A 73 -6.36 15.71 15.10
CA GLY A 73 -6.18 15.56 16.54
C GLY A 73 -6.34 14.12 17.03
N ALA A 74 -5.69 13.83 18.17
CA ALA A 74 -5.52 12.48 18.72
C ALA A 74 -6.83 11.74 19.02
N ASP A 75 -7.87 12.45 19.45
CA ASP A 75 -9.13 11.83 19.85
C ASP A 75 -9.92 11.32 18.64
N LEU A 76 -10.00 12.14 17.59
CA LEU A 76 -10.77 11.83 16.38
C LEU A 76 -10.03 10.86 15.44
N ALA A 77 -8.70 10.91 15.40
CA ALA A 77 -7.87 10.05 14.54
C ALA A 77 -7.33 8.79 15.25
N SER A 78 -7.87 8.42 16.42
CA SER A 78 -7.28 7.37 17.28
C SER A 78 -7.21 5.99 16.61
N ALA A 79 -8.20 5.63 15.80
CA ALA A 79 -8.20 4.38 15.04
C ALA A 79 -7.12 4.39 13.94
N GLU A 80 -7.03 5.50 13.22
CA GLU A 80 -6.07 5.74 12.14
C GLU A 80 -4.64 5.79 12.66
N TYR A 81 -4.41 6.33 13.87
CA TYR A 81 -3.10 6.30 14.54
C TYR A 81 -2.60 4.87 14.78
N GLY A 82 -3.49 3.95 15.15
CA GLY A 82 -3.16 2.53 15.30
C GLY A 82 -2.66 1.94 13.98
N ASP A 83 -3.37 2.23 12.89
CA ASP A 83 -3.00 1.76 11.55
C ASP A 83 -1.71 2.40 11.03
N ILE A 84 -1.53 3.70 11.22
CA ILE A 84 -0.31 4.42 10.86
C ILE A 84 0.89 3.81 11.61
N THR A 85 0.75 3.54 12.90
CA THR A 85 1.82 2.93 13.72
C THR A 85 2.20 1.55 13.20
N ARG A 86 1.20 0.71 12.91
CA ARG A 86 1.40 -0.60 12.29
C ARG A 86 2.14 -0.50 10.96
N TRP A 87 1.76 0.44 10.09
CA TRP A 87 2.42 0.66 8.80
C TRP A 87 3.84 1.25 8.93
N GLN A 88 4.12 2.05 9.97
CA GLN A 88 5.48 2.52 10.27
C GLN A 88 6.39 1.37 10.72
N GLN A 89 5.88 0.45 11.54
CA GLN A 89 6.60 -0.77 11.89
C GLN A 89 6.86 -1.63 10.64
N HIS A 90 5.84 -1.79 9.79
CA HIS A 90 5.97 -2.51 8.52
C HIS A 90 7.02 -1.89 7.59
N LEU A 91 7.09 -0.55 7.49
CA LEU A 91 8.14 0.14 6.75
C LEU A 91 9.55 -0.13 7.31
N THR A 92 9.66 -0.27 8.63
CA THR A 92 10.94 -0.61 9.27
C THR A 92 11.39 -2.00 8.85
N GLU A 93 10.47 -2.97 8.84
CA GLU A 93 10.72 -4.33 8.36
C GLU A 93 11.07 -4.34 6.87
N LEU A 94 10.36 -3.57 6.04
CA LEU A 94 10.66 -3.39 4.61
C LEU A 94 12.03 -2.79 4.35
N SER A 95 12.58 -2.00 5.29
CA SER A 95 13.91 -1.42 5.15
C SER A 95 15.05 -2.39 5.52
N ALA A 96 14.72 -3.48 6.24
CA ALA A 96 15.70 -4.51 6.58
C ALA A 96 16.01 -5.35 5.34
N ARG A 97 17.31 -5.57 5.08
CA ARG A 97 17.78 -6.35 3.94
C ARG A 97 18.06 -7.80 4.32
N LEU A 98 17.63 -8.72 3.47
CA LEU A 98 17.93 -10.14 3.61
C LEU A 98 19.37 -10.45 3.22
N THR A 99 19.95 -11.44 3.90
CA THR A 99 21.17 -12.12 3.45
C THR A 99 20.86 -13.06 2.27
N LEU A 100 21.89 -13.42 1.49
CA LEU A 100 21.74 -14.36 0.38
C LEU A 100 21.17 -15.73 0.83
N THR A 101 21.57 -16.21 2.00
CA THR A 101 21.06 -17.48 2.57
C THR A 101 19.56 -17.39 2.85
N GLN A 102 19.10 -16.28 3.41
CA GLN A 102 17.66 -16.05 3.65
C GLN A 102 16.88 -15.94 2.33
N ILE A 103 17.42 -15.22 1.34
CA ILE A 103 16.82 -15.11 0.00
C ILE A 103 16.61 -16.50 -0.60
N ARG A 104 17.64 -17.36 -0.60
CA ARG A 104 17.54 -18.72 -1.13
C ARG A 104 16.54 -19.59 -0.36
N GLY A 105 16.52 -19.48 0.97
CA GLY A 105 15.54 -20.17 1.81
C GLY A 105 14.10 -19.79 1.45
N HIS A 106 13.82 -18.50 1.32
CA HIS A 106 12.51 -18.02 0.89
C HIS A 106 12.18 -18.41 -0.55
N ALA A 107 13.14 -18.37 -1.47
CA ALA A 107 12.97 -18.76 -2.87
C ALA A 107 12.49 -20.20 -3.01
N VAL A 108 13.05 -21.14 -2.23
CA VAL A 108 12.59 -22.55 -2.22
C VAL A 108 11.13 -22.66 -1.79
N ALA A 109 10.76 -22.01 -0.68
CA ALA A 109 9.39 -22.05 -0.16
C ALA A 109 8.39 -21.39 -1.14
N VAL A 110 8.76 -20.24 -1.70
CA VAL A 110 7.96 -19.52 -2.71
C VAL A 110 7.79 -20.36 -3.97
N ARG A 111 8.84 -20.99 -4.48
CA ARG A 111 8.77 -21.86 -5.66
C ARG A 111 7.79 -23.01 -5.45
N VAL A 112 7.81 -23.66 -4.29
CA VAL A 112 6.86 -24.73 -3.94
C VAL A 112 5.42 -24.19 -3.89
N ALA A 113 5.21 -23.08 -3.20
CA ALA A 113 3.89 -22.47 -3.07
C ALA A 113 3.30 -22.03 -4.42
N LEU A 114 4.12 -21.46 -5.30
CA LEU A 114 3.73 -21.03 -6.64
C LEU A 114 3.46 -22.22 -7.57
N ARG A 115 4.25 -23.31 -7.52
CA ARG A 115 3.94 -24.54 -8.27
C ARG A 115 2.59 -25.13 -7.90
N GLN A 116 2.23 -25.12 -6.63
CA GLN A 116 0.90 -25.54 -6.19
C GLN A 116 -0.19 -24.63 -6.76
N ASN A 117 0.03 -23.32 -6.76
CA ASN A 117 -0.90 -22.37 -7.35
C ASN A 117 -1.01 -22.53 -8.87
N ALA A 118 0.09 -22.86 -9.57
CA ALA A 118 0.12 -23.17 -10.99
C ALA A 118 -0.77 -24.38 -11.32
N ARG A 119 -0.64 -25.47 -10.54
CA ARG A 119 -1.45 -26.69 -10.68
C ARG A 119 -2.93 -26.43 -10.43
N ALA A 120 -3.25 -25.57 -9.47
CA ALA A 120 -4.61 -25.08 -9.25
C ALA A 120 -5.03 -24.00 -10.26
N GLY A 121 -4.08 -23.53 -11.08
CA GLY A 121 -4.01 -22.25 -11.82
C GLY A 121 -4.87 -21.17 -11.24
N ARG A 122 -4.44 -20.77 -10.05
CA ARG A 122 -4.86 -19.55 -9.37
C ARG A 122 -3.64 -18.64 -9.28
N THR A 123 -3.88 -17.33 -9.34
CA THR A 123 -2.88 -16.34 -8.95
C THR A 123 -2.87 -16.19 -7.42
N THR A 124 -1.86 -15.50 -6.91
CA THR A 124 -1.72 -15.12 -5.50
C THR A 124 -1.16 -13.71 -5.39
N THR A 125 -1.22 -13.14 -4.19
CA THR A 125 -0.51 -11.90 -3.83
C THR A 125 0.67 -12.23 -2.90
N TRP A 126 1.52 -11.24 -2.59
CA TRP A 126 2.55 -11.37 -1.56
C TRP A 126 1.95 -11.68 -0.19
N GLY A 127 0.89 -10.98 0.22
CA GLY A 127 0.17 -11.30 1.46
C GLY A 127 -0.41 -12.73 1.47
N GLY A 128 -0.89 -13.22 0.31
CA GLY A 128 -1.31 -14.62 0.14
C GLY A 128 -0.17 -15.62 0.34
N LEU A 129 1.01 -15.35 -0.24
CA LEU A 129 2.20 -16.17 -0.05
C LEU A 129 2.68 -16.14 1.40
N SER A 130 2.68 -14.97 2.05
CA SER A 130 3.03 -14.81 3.45
C SER A 130 2.23 -15.72 4.36
N ARG A 131 0.89 -15.70 4.21
CA ARG A 131 -0.01 -16.56 4.99
C ARG A 131 0.22 -18.04 4.71
N LYS A 132 0.42 -18.41 3.44
CA LYS A 132 0.61 -19.81 3.03
C LYS A 132 1.93 -20.40 3.52
N ILE A 133 2.99 -19.60 3.55
CA ILE A 133 4.35 -20.03 3.93
C ILE A 133 4.61 -19.83 5.42
N GLY A 134 3.87 -18.93 6.08
CA GLY A 134 4.11 -18.57 7.48
C GLY A 134 5.33 -17.67 7.67
N ALA A 135 5.66 -16.86 6.65
CA ALA A 135 6.79 -15.93 6.67
C ALA A 135 6.36 -14.52 6.23
N PRO A 136 7.01 -13.45 6.73
CA PRO A 136 6.64 -12.06 6.43
C PRO A 136 7.10 -11.61 5.02
N LEU A 137 6.87 -12.43 3.99
CA LEU A 137 7.22 -12.14 2.59
C LEU A 137 6.63 -10.82 2.05
N ALA A 138 5.44 -10.43 2.48
CA ALA A 138 4.83 -9.15 2.14
C ALA A 138 5.62 -7.95 2.71
N ALA A 139 6.30 -8.13 3.83
CA ALA A 139 7.13 -7.11 4.47
C ALA A 139 8.59 -7.12 3.99
N LEU A 140 8.93 -7.89 2.96
CA LEU A 140 10.29 -7.86 2.40
C LEU A 140 10.51 -6.63 1.55
N HIS A 141 11.72 -6.06 1.64
CA HIS A 141 12.17 -4.99 0.76
C HIS A 141 11.88 -5.33 -0.72
N PRO A 142 11.41 -4.38 -1.57
CA PRO A 142 11.09 -4.66 -2.97
C PRO A 142 12.20 -5.38 -3.75
N ASP A 143 13.46 -4.97 -3.60
CA ASP A 143 14.60 -5.68 -4.19
C ASP A 143 14.77 -7.12 -3.68
N ASP A 144 14.47 -7.38 -2.41
CA ASP A 144 14.56 -8.73 -1.83
C ASP A 144 13.38 -9.59 -2.30
N LYS A 145 12.18 -9.00 -2.46
CA LYS A 145 11.06 -9.63 -3.17
C LYS A 145 11.47 -10.05 -4.58
N VAL A 146 12.12 -9.16 -5.33
CA VAL A 146 12.65 -9.46 -6.67
C VAL A 146 13.70 -10.57 -6.61
N ALA A 147 14.68 -10.48 -5.71
CA ALA A 147 15.75 -11.48 -5.59
C ALA A 147 15.19 -12.88 -5.24
N VAL A 148 14.19 -12.95 -4.37
CA VAL A 148 13.48 -14.20 -4.03
C VAL A 148 12.78 -14.77 -5.26
N LEU A 149 12.10 -13.95 -6.06
CA LEU A 149 11.43 -14.42 -7.28
C LEU A 149 12.41 -14.85 -8.36
N VAL A 150 13.48 -14.09 -8.56
CA VAL A 150 14.58 -14.44 -9.48
C VAL A 150 15.17 -15.79 -9.09
N GLU A 151 15.51 -15.99 -7.82
CA GLU A 151 16.06 -17.29 -7.37
C GLU A 151 15.02 -18.43 -7.45
N ALA A 152 13.73 -18.14 -7.22
CA ALA A 152 12.68 -19.15 -7.38
C ALA A 152 12.52 -19.61 -8.84
N ASP A 153 12.78 -18.71 -9.79
CA ASP A 153 12.63 -18.94 -11.23
C ASP A 153 13.95 -19.22 -11.97
N ARG A 154 15.10 -19.20 -11.29
CA ARG A 154 16.43 -19.32 -11.90
C ARG A 154 16.63 -20.57 -12.77
N GLU A 155 15.97 -21.66 -12.41
CA GLU A 155 16.03 -22.93 -13.15
C GLU A 155 14.84 -23.12 -14.12
N THR A 156 13.96 -22.13 -14.24
CA THR A 156 12.85 -22.18 -15.19
C THR A 156 13.41 -22.01 -16.60
N ARG A 157 13.15 -22.98 -17.48
CA ARG A 157 13.60 -22.93 -18.87
C ARG A 157 12.96 -21.75 -19.62
N ASP A 158 13.65 -21.24 -20.64
CA ASP A 158 13.22 -20.06 -21.40
C ASP A 158 11.90 -20.29 -22.17
N ASP A 159 11.60 -21.54 -22.51
CA ASP A 159 10.37 -21.95 -23.18
C ASP A 159 9.17 -22.12 -22.23
N LYS A 160 9.36 -21.93 -20.93
CA LYS A 160 8.33 -22.12 -19.90
C LYS A 160 7.94 -20.79 -19.25
N PRO A 161 6.65 -20.61 -18.92
CA PRO A 161 6.22 -19.42 -18.20
C PRO A 161 6.83 -19.43 -16.78
N LEU A 162 7.38 -18.29 -16.37
CA LEU A 162 7.94 -18.09 -15.04
C LEU A 162 6.87 -18.28 -13.96
N LEU A 163 7.22 -18.85 -12.81
CA LEU A 163 6.30 -19.00 -11.68
C LEU A 163 5.93 -17.64 -11.07
N SER A 164 6.84 -16.67 -11.10
CA SER A 164 6.60 -15.28 -10.69
C SER A 164 5.42 -14.61 -11.41
N THR A 165 5.02 -15.11 -12.59
CA THR A 165 3.79 -14.66 -13.27
C THR A 165 2.52 -14.90 -12.46
N LEU A 166 2.52 -15.87 -11.55
CA LEU A 166 1.36 -16.18 -10.71
C LEU A 166 1.16 -15.17 -9.58
N ILE A 167 2.10 -14.24 -9.38
CA ILE A 167 1.94 -13.14 -8.43
C ILE A 167 1.24 -11.98 -9.13
N ALA A 168 0.02 -11.73 -8.69
CA ALA A 168 -0.80 -10.61 -9.11
C ALA A 168 -0.69 -9.47 -8.08
N ALA A 169 -1.00 -8.25 -8.51
CA ALA A 169 -1.31 -7.16 -7.61
C ALA A 169 -2.57 -7.46 -6.79
N HIS A 170 -2.83 -6.65 -5.76
CA HIS A 170 -4.09 -6.68 -5.02
C HIS A 170 -5.32 -6.74 -5.97
N GLY A 171 -6.32 -7.54 -5.61
CA GLY A 171 -7.50 -7.82 -6.45
C GLY A 171 -7.27 -8.86 -7.56
N GLY A 172 -6.05 -9.33 -7.80
CA GLY A 172 -5.77 -10.51 -8.61
C GLY A 172 -5.92 -10.34 -10.14
N VAL A 173 -6.26 -9.14 -10.60
CA VAL A 173 -6.62 -8.85 -12.00
C VAL A 173 -5.48 -8.25 -12.84
N ARG A 174 -4.36 -7.89 -12.22
CA ARG A 174 -3.21 -7.23 -12.90
C ARG A 174 -1.89 -7.89 -12.48
N PRO A 175 -0.85 -7.84 -13.35
CA PRO A 175 0.49 -8.24 -12.94
C PRO A 175 0.96 -7.38 -11.77
N HIS A 176 1.72 -7.99 -10.86
CA HIS A 176 2.40 -7.24 -9.81
C HIS A 176 3.44 -6.27 -10.40
N ALA A 177 3.65 -5.10 -9.77
CA ALA A 177 4.53 -4.04 -10.27
C ALA A 177 5.99 -4.48 -10.48
N LEU A 178 6.45 -5.46 -9.70
CA LEU A 178 7.81 -6.03 -9.80
C LEU A 178 8.00 -7.01 -10.97
N TYR A 179 6.93 -7.43 -11.65
CA TYR A 179 6.99 -8.43 -12.71
C TYR A 179 7.95 -8.06 -13.87
N PRO A 180 7.96 -6.83 -14.41
CA PRO A 180 8.92 -6.42 -15.44
C PRO A 180 10.38 -6.54 -14.99
N GLN A 181 10.67 -6.23 -13.72
CA GLN A 181 12.02 -6.28 -13.18
C GLN A 181 12.53 -7.72 -13.04
N VAL A 182 11.65 -8.66 -12.66
CA VAL A 182 11.98 -10.09 -12.64
C VAL A 182 12.28 -10.59 -14.05
N LEU A 183 11.47 -10.20 -15.05
CA LEU A 183 11.73 -10.54 -16.45
C LEU A 183 13.09 -10.02 -16.90
N PHE A 184 13.40 -8.76 -16.59
CA PHE A 184 14.67 -8.13 -16.96
C PHE A 184 15.88 -8.89 -16.38
N ILE A 185 15.86 -9.23 -15.09
CA ILE A 185 17.00 -9.90 -14.42
C ILE A 185 17.19 -11.34 -14.91
N LEU A 186 16.12 -12.02 -15.31
CA LEU A 186 16.17 -13.38 -15.86
C LEU A 186 16.39 -13.39 -17.39
N ASP A 187 16.83 -12.26 -17.96
CA ASP A 187 17.06 -12.08 -19.39
C ASP A 187 15.86 -12.50 -20.25
N ARG A 188 14.64 -12.28 -19.75
CA ARG A 188 13.39 -12.49 -20.50
C ARG A 188 13.03 -11.23 -21.28
N LEU A 189 12.20 -11.41 -22.30
CA LEU A 189 11.61 -10.29 -23.03
C LEU A 189 10.79 -9.42 -22.05
N VAL A 190 11.20 -8.17 -21.87
CA VAL A 190 10.44 -7.18 -21.11
C VAL A 190 9.51 -6.46 -22.10
N PRO A 191 8.19 -6.70 -22.06
CA PRO A 191 7.25 -5.99 -22.93
C PRO A 191 7.19 -4.51 -22.56
N ARG A 192 6.86 -3.66 -23.55
CA ARG A 192 6.55 -2.25 -23.28
C ARG A 192 5.39 -2.14 -22.27
N PRO A 193 5.29 -1.05 -21.49
CA PRO A 193 4.24 -0.89 -20.48
C PRO A 193 2.82 -1.15 -21.00
N SER A 194 2.49 -0.70 -22.21
CA SER A 194 1.19 -0.92 -22.85
C SER A 194 0.88 -2.39 -23.20
N ALA A 195 1.91 -3.23 -23.33
CA ALA A 195 1.79 -4.65 -23.67
C ALA A 195 1.99 -5.58 -22.46
N LEU A 196 2.42 -5.06 -21.32
CA LEU A 196 2.77 -5.84 -20.12
C LEU A 196 1.60 -6.70 -19.63
N PHE A 197 0.40 -6.14 -19.61
CA PHE A 197 -0.81 -6.87 -19.20
C PHE A 197 -1.10 -8.07 -20.10
N MET A 198 -1.00 -7.89 -21.42
CA MET A 198 -1.25 -8.99 -22.38
C MET A 198 -0.17 -10.07 -22.30
N HIS A 199 1.10 -9.67 -22.18
CA HIS A 199 2.20 -10.60 -21.96
C HIS A 199 1.98 -11.45 -20.71
N TRP A 200 1.62 -10.82 -19.59
CA TRP A 200 1.31 -11.50 -18.34
C TRP A 200 0.13 -12.47 -18.49
N ARG A 201 -0.97 -12.06 -19.15
CA ARG A 201 -2.12 -12.94 -19.42
C ARG A 201 -1.75 -14.15 -20.25
N MET A 202 -0.91 -13.98 -21.27
CA MET A 202 -0.43 -15.10 -22.08
C MET A 202 0.41 -16.08 -21.26
N ALA A 203 1.29 -15.58 -20.38
CA ALA A 203 2.07 -16.44 -19.49
C ALA A 203 1.18 -17.21 -18.49
N LEU A 204 0.13 -16.58 -17.95
CA LEU A 204 -0.86 -17.27 -17.12
C LEU A 204 -1.61 -18.36 -17.89
N HIS A 205 -1.98 -18.10 -19.15
CA HIS A 205 -2.61 -19.10 -19.99
C HIS A 205 -1.67 -20.28 -20.27
N GLN A 206 -0.38 -20.03 -20.52
CA GLN A 206 0.59 -21.13 -20.66
C GLN A 206 0.68 -22.01 -19.40
N HIS A 207 0.55 -21.45 -18.20
CA HIS A 207 0.45 -22.24 -16.97
C HIS A 207 -0.80 -23.12 -16.91
N SER A 208 -1.94 -22.69 -17.50
CA SER A 208 -3.14 -23.54 -17.55
C SER A 208 -2.98 -24.73 -18.49
N GLU A 209 -2.24 -24.56 -19.60
CA GLU A 209 -1.98 -25.62 -20.58
C GLU A 209 -0.98 -26.67 -20.10
N LEU A 210 -0.18 -26.37 -19.06
CA LEU A 210 0.84 -27.27 -18.49
C LEU A 210 0.32 -28.14 -17.33
N ARG A 211 -0.97 -28.08 -17.01
CA ARG A 211 -1.61 -28.90 -15.97
C ARG A 211 -1.79 -30.34 -16.40
#